data_AF-A0A0B1S6K4-F1
#
_entry.id   AF-A0A0B1S6K4-F1
#
_cell.length_a   1.000
_cell.length_b   1.000
_cell.length_c   1.000
_cell.angle_alpha   90.00
_cell.angle_beta   90.00
_cell.angle_gamma   90.00
#
_symmetry.space_group_name_H-M   'P 1'
#
loop_
_entity.id
_entity.type
_entity.pdbx_description
1 polymer ?
#
loop_
_entity_poly.entity_id
_entity_poly.type
_entity_poly.pdbx_seq_one_letter_code
_entity_poly.pdbx_strand_id
1 'polypeptide(L)'
;MPFGQLMAEFPISGWVHHVAFSPSGCRLVFVAHDSSISYVDANQDNTVAHTLRTTCLPFTSAEWVTENSIVAAGHDCSPVLYTIADGNLKEVCKLDIPSEQRASSVNSALQMFRNIDRNAVSEQVNVQLKTLHQNKITQILPHSGNKNNVIKFTTCGTDGLIALWDLKNNAAVVH
;
A
#
# COMPACT_ATOMS: atom_id res chain seq x y z
N MET A 1 7.84 -22.21 25.96
CA MET A 1 6.82 -21.14 26.02
C MET A 1 5.50 -21.79 26.42
N PRO A 2 5.00 -21.59 27.65
CA PRO A 2 3.64 -21.96 28.01
C PRO A 2 2.65 -21.06 27.26
N PHE A 3 1.46 -21.59 27.00
CA PHE A 3 0.37 -20.85 26.35
C PHE A 3 0.00 -19.60 27.17
N GLY A 4 -0.20 -18.47 26.49
CA GLY A 4 -0.55 -17.20 27.14
C GLY A 4 0.63 -16.41 27.74
N GLN A 5 1.87 -16.86 27.55
CA GLN A 5 3.04 -16.07 27.97
C GLN A 5 3.14 -14.79 27.12
N LEU A 6 3.13 -13.63 27.77
CA LEU A 6 3.47 -12.34 27.15
C LEU A 6 4.94 -12.37 26.69
N MET A 7 5.16 -12.19 25.40
CA MET A 7 6.51 -12.16 24.83
C MET A 7 7.11 -10.76 24.77
N ALA A 8 6.29 -9.78 24.34
CA ALA A 8 6.69 -8.39 24.22
C ALA A 8 5.44 -7.49 24.23
N GLU A 9 5.63 -6.24 24.62
CA GLU A 9 4.61 -5.20 24.59
C GLU A 9 5.23 -3.94 23.96
N PHE A 10 4.51 -3.33 23.01
CA PHE A 10 4.98 -2.16 22.29
C PHE A 10 3.93 -1.05 22.41
N PRO A 11 4.29 0.15 22.90
CA PRO A 11 3.36 1.25 22.99
C PRO A 11 3.05 1.80 21.59
N ILE A 12 1.76 1.95 21.26
CA ILE A 12 1.32 2.54 20.00
C ILE A 12 0.26 3.62 20.24
N SER A 13 0.20 4.64 19.37
CA SER A 13 -0.69 5.79 19.54
C SER A 13 -1.99 5.69 18.72
N GLY A 14 -2.53 4.48 18.53
CA GLY A 14 -3.75 4.28 17.74
C GLY A 14 -4.28 2.85 17.78
N TRP A 15 -5.24 2.53 16.90
CA TRP A 15 -5.66 1.14 16.70
C TRP A 15 -4.73 0.44 15.71
N VAL A 16 -4.33 -0.79 16.05
CA VAL A 16 -3.62 -1.66 15.12
C VAL A 16 -4.63 -2.26 14.15
N HIS A 17 -4.48 -1.98 12.86
CA HIS A 17 -5.39 -2.48 11.82
C HIS A 17 -4.99 -3.85 11.30
N HIS A 18 -3.68 -4.10 11.18
CA HIS A 18 -3.17 -5.37 10.66
C HIS A 18 -1.84 -5.73 11.29
N VAL A 19 -1.59 -7.04 11.36
CA VAL A 19 -0.36 -7.65 11.85
C VAL A 19 -0.02 -8.83 10.93
N ALA A 20 1.24 -8.96 10.52
CA ALA A 20 1.71 -10.08 9.71
C ALA A 20 3.12 -10.52 10.09
N PHE A 21 3.34 -11.84 10.15
CA PHE A 21 4.67 -12.41 10.33
C PHE A 21 5.43 -12.46 9.01
N SER A 22 6.73 -12.25 9.07
CA SER A 22 7.61 -12.50 7.93
C SER A 22 7.59 -13.98 7.53
N PRO A 23 8.02 -14.33 6.33
CA PRO A 23 7.98 -15.72 5.85
C PRO A 23 8.78 -16.69 6.74
N SER A 24 9.88 -16.24 7.33
CA SER A 24 10.68 -16.94 8.34
C SER A 24 10.01 -17.03 9.71
N GLY A 25 9.03 -16.17 9.99
CA GLY A 25 8.38 -16.04 11.30
C GLY A 25 9.21 -15.28 12.34
N CYS A 26 10.42 -14.82 11.99
CA CYS A 26 11.31 -14.12 12.90
C CYS A 26 11.01 -12.62 13.02
N ARG A 27 10.24 -12.06 12.08
CA ARG A 27 9.85 -10.66 12.13
C ARG A 27 8.34 -10.52 12.12
N LEU A 28 7.88 -9.44 12.74
CA LEU A 28 6.48 -9.07 12.79
C LEU A 28 6.36 -7.67 12.21
N VAL A 29 5.41 -7.44 11.30
CA VAL A 29 5.01 -6.09 10.89
C VAL A 29 3.62 -5.81 11.44
N PHE A 30 3.38 -4.57 11.82
CA PHE A 30 2.05 -4.08 12.14
C PHE A 30 1.86 -2.63 11.68
N VAL A 31 0.62 -2.29 11.35
CA VAL A 31 0.23 -0.95 10.92
C VAL A 31 -0.85 -0.39 11.83
N ALA A 32 -0.79 0.91 12.06
CA ALA A 32 -1.62 1.59 13.05
C ALA A 32 -2.33 2.81 12.47
N HIS A 33 -3.41 3.21 13.15
CA HIS A 33 -4.23 4.34 12.74
C HIS A 33 -3.55 5.71 12.87
N ASP A 34 -2.37 5.78 13.48
CA ASP A 34 -1.54 6.98 13.62
C ASP A 34 -0.61 7.22 12.41
N SER A 35 -0.95 6.66 11.25
CA SER A 35 -0.15 6.72 10.01
C SER A 35 1.27 6.14 10.16
N SER A 36 1.43 5.12 11.00
CA SER A 36 2.70 4.44 11.19
C SER A 36 2.70 3.00 10.69
N ILE A 37 3.87 2.58 10.21
CA ILE A 37 4.23 1.19 9.95
C ILE A 37 5.39 0.83 10.87
N SER A 38 5.27 -0.29 11.57
CA SER A 38 6.27 -0.74 12.52
C SER A 38 6.65 -2.18 12.26
N TYR A 39 7.90 -2.53 12.50
CA TYR A 39 8.33 -3.92 12.53
C TYR A 39 9.15 -4.24 13.76
N VAL A 40 9.15 -5.51 14.13
CA VAL A 40 9.93 -6.08 15.24
C VAL A 40 10.75 -7.23 14.66
N ASP A 41 12.03 -7.32 15.02
CA ASP A 41 12.92 -8.40 14.62
C ASP A 41 13.36 -9.22 15.83
N ALA A 42 12.85 -10.46 15.94
CA ALA A 42 13.16 -11.34 17.04
C ALA A 42 14.61 -11.87 17.02
N ASN A 43 15.30 -11.80 15.88
CA ASN A 43 16.70 -12.22 15.78
C ASN A 43 17.67 -11.14 16.29
N GLN A 44 17.23 -9.88 16.32
CA GLN A 44 18.04 -8.75 16.78
C GLN A 44 17.66 -8.35 18.20
N ASP A 45 16.44 -7.84 18.37
CA ASP A 45 15.88 -7.45 19.65
C ASP A 45 14.35 -7.49 19.59
N ASN A 46 13.74 -8.44 20.29
CA ASN A 46 12.28 -8.58 20.35
C ASN A 46 11.60 -7.59 21.32
N THR A 47 12.36 -6.68 21.93
CA THR A 47 11.83 -5.67 22.86
C THR A 47 11.66 -4.29 22.23
N VAL A 48 12.19 -4.10 21.01
CA VAL A 48 12.14 -2.82 20.31
C VAL A 48 11.31 -2.94 19.03
N ALA A 49 10.29 -2.08 18.91
CA ALA A 49 9.59 -1.88 17.65
C ALA A 49 10.25 -0.73 16.88
N HIS A 50 10.66 -1.00 15.64
CA HIS A 50 11.16 0.00 14.71
C HIS A 50 9.97 0.61 13.99
N THR A 51 9.58 1.82 14.40
CA THR A 51 8.41 2.53 13.87
C THR A 51 8.82 3.62 12.88
N LEU A 52 8.21 3.61 11.70
CA LEU A 52 8.27 4.69 10.73
C LEU A 52 6.91 5.40 10.68
N ARG A 53 6.89 6.70 10.99
CA ARG A 53 5.74 7.57 10.69
C ARG A 53 5.80 7.99 9.24
N THR A 54 4.70 7.75 8.53
CA THR A 54 4.60 7.99 7.10
C THR A 54 3.87 9.30 6.83
N THR A 55 4.03 9.84 5.62
CA THR A 55 3.21 10.96 5.11
C THR A 55 1.88 10.47 4.51
N CYS A 56 1.71 9.15 4.38
CA CYS A 56 0.49 8.53 3.89
C CYS A 56 -0.63 8.59 4.94
N LEU A 57 -1.87 8.50 4.49
CA LEU A 57 -3.00 8.23 5.38
C LEU A 57 -2.87 6.81 5.98
N PRO A 58 -3.59 6.51 7.07
CA PRO A 58 -3.43 5.24 7.77
C PRO A 58 -3.58 4.02 6.89
N PHE A 59 -2.72 3.02 7.13
CA PHE A 59 -2.82 1.72 6.47
C PHE A 59 -3.82 0.83 7.19
N THR A 60 -4.53 0.00 6.42
CA THR A 60 -5.50 -0.98 6.91
C THR A 60 -4.96 -2.40 6.80
N SER A 61 -3.99 -2.64 5.90
CA SER A 61 -3.40 -3.94 5.63
C SER A 61 -1.92 -3.78 5.33
N ALA A 62 -1.12 -4.76 5.75
CA ALA A 62 0.29 -4.85 5.43
C ALA A 62 0.72 -6.32 5.32
N GLU A 63 1.45 -6.67 4.26
CA GLU A 63 1.86 -8.05 3.97
C GLU A 63 3.32 -8.10 3.53
N TRP A 64 4.03 -9.14 3.99
CA TRP A 64 5.41 -9.39 3.57
C TRP A 64 5.46 -9.96 2.16
N VAL A 65 6.30 -9.38 1.32
CA VAL A 65 6.59 -9.85 -0.04
C VAL A 65 7.89 -10.66 -0.07
N THR A 66 8.86 -10.23 0.73
CA THR A 66 10.12 -10.92 0.98
C THR A 66 10.45 -10.82 2.47
N GLU A 67 11.59 -11.34 2.94
CA GLU A 67 12.05 -11.14 4.33
C GLU A 67 12.36 -9.68 4.70
N ASN A 68 12.59 -8.82 3.70
CA ASN A 68 12.99 -7.44 3.89
C ASN A 68 12.03 -6.44 3.23
N SER A 69 10.99 -6.90 2.54
CA SER A 69 10.08 -6.04 1.78
C SER A 69 8.64 -6.28 2.18
N ILE A 70 7.92 -5.19 2.42
CA ILE A 70 6.55 -5.18 2.90
C ILE A 70 5.73 -4.30 1.97
N VAL A 71 4.54 -4.75 1.60
CA VAL A 71 3.54 -3.91 0.94
C VAL A 71 2.49 -3.50 1.96
N ALA A 72 2.21 -2.21 2.05
CA ALA A 72 1.16 -1.66 2.89
C ALA A 72 0.16 -0.87 2.05
N ALA A 73 -1.12 -0.93 2.42
CA ALA A 73 -2.19 -0.21 1.74
C ALA A 73 -3.31 0.16 2.71
N GLY A 74 -4.10 1.17 2.35
CA GLY A 74 -5.21 1.61 3.17
C GLY A 74 -5.93 2.84 2.62
N HIS A 75 -5.98 3.89 3.42
CA HIS A 75 -6.77 5.09 3.13
C HIS A 75 -6.25 5.94 1.96
N ASP A 76 -5.00 5.78 1.58
CA ASP A 76 -4.41 6.42 0.39
C ASP A 76 -4.90 5.83 -0.94
N CYS A 77 -5.71 4.75 -0.90
CA CYS A 77 -6.22 4.04 -2.09
C CYS A 77 -5.11 3.48 -3.00
N SER A 78 -3.87 3.44 -2.52
CA SER A 78 -2.69 3.02 -3.26
C SER A 78 -1.82 2.09 -2.42
N PRO A 79 -1.34 0.96 -2.96
CA PRO A 79 -0.33 0.14 -2.28
C PRO A 79 1.05 0.78 -2.36
N VAL A 80 1.78 0.75 -1.25
CA VAL A 80 3.11 1.32 -1.08
C VAL A 80 4.08 0.22 -0.68
N LEU A 81 5.25 0.20 -1.31
CA LEU A 81 6.32 -0.74 -1.02
C LEU A 81 7.29 -0.13 -0.01
N TYR A 82 7.54 -0.85 1.07
CA TYR A 82 8.54 -0.56 2.09
C TYR A 82 9.64 -1.62 2.06
N THR A 83 10.86 -1.20 2.39
CA THR A 83 12.01 -2.10 2.55
C THR A 83 12.69 -1.86 3.91
N ILE A 84 13.26 -2.90 4.46
CA ILE A 84 14.10 -2.84 5.66
C ILE A 84 15.55 -2.84 5.19
N ALA A 85 16.20 -1.69 5.32
CA ALA A 85 17.61 -1.50 4.99
C ALA A 85 18.34 -0.96 6.22
N ASP A 86 19.45 -1.61 6.60
CA ASP A 86 20.28 -1.24 7.76
C ASP A 86 19.47 -1.15 9.07
N GLY A 87 18.51 -2.07 9.26
CA GLY A 87 17.63 -2.08 10.43
C GLY A 87 16.55 -0.97 10.45
N ASN A 88 16.40 -0.20 9.37
CA ASN A 88 15.42 0.87 9.29
C ASN A 88 14.39 0.62 8.18
N LEU A 89 13.13 0.91 8.46
CA LEU A 89 12.07 0.95 7.46
C LEU A 89 12.27 2.17 6.54
N LYS A 90 12.22 1.94 5.23
CA LYS A 90 12.28 2.97 4.20
C LYS A 90 11.18 2.75 3.18
N GLU A 91 10.50 3.84 2.82
CA GLU A 91 9.57 3.83 1.69
C GLU A 91 10.35 3.72 0.38
N VAL A 92 9.94 2.80 -0.49
CA VAL A 92 10.57 2.61 -1.81
C VAL A 92 9.77 3.37 -2.86
N CYS A 93 8.51 3.01 -3.06
CA CYS A 93 7.64 3.64 -4.04
C CYS A 93 6.16 3.32 -3.80
N LYS A 94 5.27 4.14 -4.35
CA LYS A 94 3.86 3.77 -4.57
C LYS A 94 3.76 2.90 -5.82
N LEU A 95 2.99 1.83 -5.75
CA LEU A 95 2.88 0.81 -6.81
C LEU A 95 1.78 1.12 -7.82
N ASP A 96 0.95 2.15 -7.57
CA ASP A 96 0.00 2.64 -8.56
C ASP A 96 0.72 3.18 -9.79
N ILE A 97 0.31 2.68 -10.95
CA ILE A 97 0.65 3.29 -12.22
C ILE A 97 -0.28 4.51 -12.33
N PRO A 98 0.23 5.74 -12.49
CA PRO A 98 -0.63 6.85 -12.83
C PRO A 98 -1.38 6.44 -14.09
N SER A 99 -2.71 6.39 -14.04
CA SER A 99 -3.47 6.33 -15.27
C SER A 99 -3.20 7.64 -16.00
N GLU A 100 -2.14 7.71 -16.79
CA GLU A 100 -2.12 8.61 -17.92
C GLU A 100 -3.32 8.18 -18.75
N GLN A 101 -4.43 8.88 -18.54
CA GLN A 101 -5.44 8.97 -19.57
C GLN A 101 -4.65 9.34 -20.81
N ARG A 102 -4.48 8.40 -21.74
CA ARG A 102 -4.01 8.72 -23.08
C ARG A 102 -4.96 9.80 -23.55
N ALA A 103 -4.53 11.04 -23.48
CA ALA A 103 -5.29 12.18 -23.96
C ALA A 103 -5.28 12.05 -25.48
N SER A 104 -6.09 11.15 -26.03
CA SER A 104 -6.51 11.18 -27.42
C SER A 104 -7.48 12.35 -27.55
N SER A 105 -6.96 13.57 -27.47
CA SER A 105 -7.80 14.74 -27.55
C SER A 105 -7.01 15.96 -27.96
N VAL A 106 -6.72 16.03 -29.26
CA VAL A 106 -6.71 17.32 -29.93
C VAL A 106 -8.18 17.78 -30.00
N ASN A 107 -8.77 18.15 -28.87
CA ASN A 107 -10.03 18.87 -28.86
C ASN A 107 -9.68 20.34 -29.10
N SER A 108 -9.84 20.78 -30.34
CA SER A 108 -9.71 22.19 -30.71
C SER A 108 -10.63 23.03 -29.82
N ALA A 109 -10.20 24.22 -29.41
CA ALA A 109 -11.01 25.16 -28.62
C ALA A 109 -12.42 25.36 -29.23
N LEU A 110 -12.56 25.30 -30.56
CA LEU A 110 -13.84 25.37 -31.28
C LEU A 110 -14.80 24.20 -30.95
N GLN A 111 -14.27 22.98 -30.77
CA GLN A 111 -15.06 21.82 -30.38
C GLN A 111 -15.53 21.92 -28.93
N MET A 112 -14.70 22.48 -28.04
CA MET A 112 -15.10 22.75 -26.66
C MET A 112 -16.24 23.78 -26.60
N PHE A 113 -16.12 24.90 -27.34
CA PHE A 113 -17.18 25.92 -27.43
C PHE A 113 -18.50 25.34 -27.96
N ARG A 114 -18.46 24.52 -29.01
CA ARG A 114 -19.66 23.89 -29.58
C ARG A 114 -20.36 22.93 -28.61
N ASN A 115 -19.62 22.24 -27.75
CA ASN A 115 -20.18 21.31 -26.79
C ASN A 115 -20.82 22.03 -25.59
N ILE A 116 -20.28 23.18 -25.17
CA ILE A 116 -20.86 24.03 -24.12
C ILE A 116 -22.21 24.59 -24.57
N ASP A 117 -22.25 25.21 -25.76
CA ASP A 117 -23.47 25.84 -26.29
C ASP A 117 -24.59 24.85 -26.56
N ARG A 118 -24.25 23.63 -27.01
CA ARG A 118 -25.25 22.65 -27.45
C ARG A 118 -25.87 21.85 -26.31
N ASN A 119 -25.12 21.59 -25.24
CA ASN A 119 -25.53 20.60 -24.24
C ASN A 119 -25.70 21.16 -22.81
N ALA A 120 -25.52 22.47 -22.57
CA ALA A 120 -25.54 23.06 -21.22
C ALA A 120 -24.72 22.22 -20.21
N VAL A 121 -23.55 21.75 -20.65
CA VAL A 121 -22.69 20.88 -19.85
C VAL A 121 -21.99 21.76 -18.83
N SER A 122 -22.41 21.68 -17.57
CA SER A 122 -21.53 22.04 -16.47
C SER A 122 -20.26 21.19 -16.60
N GLU A 123 -19.08 21.81 -16.47
CA GLU A 123 -17.82 21.06 -16.41
C GLU A 123 -18.02 19.87 -15.47
N GLN A 124 -17.97 18.65 -16.02
CA GLN A 124 -18.05 17.45 -15.18
C GLN A 124 -16.80 17.47 -14.31
N VAL A 125 -16.95 17.93 -13.06
CA VAL A 125 -15.89 17.84 -12.07
C VAL A 125 -15.56 16.36 -11.97
N ASN A 126 -14.39 16.00 -12.48
CA ASN A 126 -13.94 14.62 -12.44
C ASN A 126 -13.56 14.29 -10.99
N VAL A 127 -14.45 13.60 -10.27
CA VAL A 127 -14.27 13.21 -8.86
C VAL A 127 -13.43 11.92 -8.76
N GLN A 128 -12.89 11.42 -9.87
CA GLN A 128 -12.12 10.18 -9.90
C GLN A 128 -10.69 10.40 -9.38
N LEU A 129 -10.27 9.54 -8.46
CA LEU A 129 -8.89 9.50 -7.95
C LEU A 129 -7.94 9.01 -9.04
N LYS A 130 -6.68 9.44 -8.96
CA LYS A 130 -5.60 9.00 -9.87
C LYS A 130 -5.13 7.56 -9.62
N THR A 131 -5.52 6.99 -8.49
CA THR A 131 -5.21 5.62 -8.05
C THR A 131 -6.16 4.63 -8.72
N LEU A 132 -5.75 3.37 -8.86
CA LEU A 132 -6.64 2.35 -9.41
C LEU A 132 -7.87 2.15 -8.53
N HIS A 133 -7.67 2.03 -7.21
CA HIS A 133 -8.78 2.02 -6.26
C HIS A 133 -9.36 3.42 -6.10
N GLN A 134 -10.69 3.49 -5.97
CA GLN A 134 -11.45 4.74 -5.80
C GLN A 134 -11.93 4.93 -4.36
N ASN A 135 -11.52 4.04 -3.45
CA ASN A 135 -11.77 4.13 -2.02
C ASN A 135 -10.72 3.30 -1.26
N LYS A 136 -10.77 3.33 0.08
CA LYS A 136 -9.76 2.68 0.91
C LYS A 136 -9.61 1.19 0.55
N ILE A 137 -8.35 0.77 0.43
CA ILE A 137 -7.99 -0.64 0.36
C ILE A 137 -8.23 -1.23 1.75
N THR A 138 -8.78 -2.43 1.84
CA THR A 138 -9.10 -3.11 3.11
C THR A 138 -8.24 -4.32 3.35
N GLN A 139 -7.73 -4.96 2.30
CA GLN A 139 -6.93 -6.17 2.44
C GLN A 139 -5.93 -6.31 1.30
N ILE A 140 -4.76 -6.85 1.63
CA ILE A 140 -3.73 -7.33 0.70
C ILE A 140 -3.62 -8.84 0.91
N LEU A 141 -3.55 -9.61 -0.19
CA LEU A 141 -3.31 -11.04 -0.15
C LEU A 141 -2.26 -11.48 -1.16
N PRO A 142 -1.32 -12.37 -0.81
CA PRO A 142 -0.40 -12.95 -1.77
C PRO A 142 -1.17 -13.85 -2.75
N HIS A 143 -0.87 -13.74 -4.05
CA HIS A 143 -1.54 -14.50 -5.11
C HIS A 143 -0.61 -15.52 -5.79
N SER A 144 0.62 -15.11 -6.13
CA SER A 144 1.59 -15.99 -6.79
C SER A 144 3.01 -15.75 -6.29
N GLY A 145 3.83 -16.78 -6.35
CA GLY A 145 5.17 -16.80 -5.80
C GLY A 145 5.27 -17.69 -4.57
N ASN A 146 6.43 -17.67 -3.93
CA ASN A 146 6.65 -18.36 -2.67
C ASN A 146 6.44 -17.39 -1.52
N LYS A 147 6.24 -17.90 -0.30
CA LYS A 147 6.13 -17.02 0.88
C LYS A 147 7.32 -16.06 1.02
N ASN A 148 8.54 -16.52 0.74
CA ASN A 148 9.75 -15.69 0.78
C ASN A 148 9.95 -14.78 -0.45
N ASN A 149 9.15 -14.96 -1.49
CA ASN A 149 9.27 -14.20 -2.73
C ASN A 149 7.92 -14.16 -3.46
N VAL A 150 7.04 -13.29 -2.99
CA VAL A 150 5.74 -13.03 -3.62
C VAL A 150 5.99 -12.27 -4.92
N ILE A 151 5.48 -12.81 -6.01
CA ILE A 151 5.60 -12.23 -7.36
C ILE A 151 4.38 -11.36 -7.67
N LYS A 152 3.20 -11.84 -7.26
CA LYS A 152 1.94 -11.13 -7.45
C LYS A 152 1.14 -11.13 -6.17
N PHE A 153 0.48 -10.02 -5.89
CA PHE A 153 -0.45 -9.89 -4.80
C PHE A 153 -1.74 -9.24 -5.30
N THR A 154 -2.81 -9.43 -4.55
CA THR A 154 -4.12 -8.83 -4.82
C THR A 154 -4.48 -7.84 -3.72
N THR A 155 -5.18 -6.78 -4.09
CA THR A 155 -5.83 -5.87 -3.14
C THR A 155 -7.34 -5.90 -3.35
N CYS A 156 -8.10 -5.71 -2.28
CA CYS A 156 -9.52 -5.38 -2.36
C CYS A 156 -9.81 -4.11 -1.55
N GLY A 157 -10.81 -3.35 -1.98
CA GLY A 157 -11.21 -2.09 -1.34
C GLY A 157 -12.71 -1.97 -1.14
N THR A 158 -13.13 -0.94 -0.41
CA THR A 158 -14.56 -0.64 -0.22
C THR A 158 -15.24 -0.06 -1.47
N ASP A 159 -14.47 0.16 -2.53
CA ASP A 159 -14.96 0.45 -3.88
C ASP A 159 -15.48 -0.79 -4.63
N GLY A 160 -15.32 -1.99 -4.06
CA GLY A 160 -15.75 -3.25 -4.67
C GLY A 160 -14.79 -3.77 -5.74
N LEU A 161 -13.62 -3.16 -5.92
CA LEU A 161 -12.60 -3.62 -6.85
C LEU A 161 -11.69 -4.66 -6.20
N ILE A 162 -11.29 -5.65 -7.00
CA ILE A 162 -10.17 -6.55 -6.70
C ILE A 162 -9.12 -6.34 -7.77
N ALA A 163 -7.94 -5.87 -7.38
CA ALA A 163 -6.85 -5.56 -8.29
C ALA A 163 -5.70 -6.56 -8.11
N LEU A 164 -5.07 -6.95 -9.23
CA LEU A 164 -3.89 -7.81 -9.24
C LEU A 164 -2.65 -6.99 -9.57
N TRP A 165 -1.63 -7.08 -8.74
CA TRP A 165 -0.38 -6.34 -8.85
C TRP A 165 0.77 -7.30 -9.19
N ASP A 166 1.64 -6.89 -10.11
CA ASP A 166 2.84 -7.66 -10.50
C ASP A 166 4.10 -6.92 -10.08
N LEU A 167 4.84 -7.50 -9.13
CA LEU A 167 6.04 -6.89 -8.57
C LEU A 167 7.25 -6.97 -9.53
N LYS A 168 7.24 -7.87 -10.52
CA LYS A 168 8.33 -7.96 -11.51
C LYS A 168 8.38 -6.74 -12.42
N ASN A 169 7.24 -6.14 -12.72
CA ASN A 169 7.17 -4.97 -13.61
C ASN A 169 7.58 -3.67 -12.91
N ASN A 170 7.56 -3.62 -11.57
CA ASN A 170 7.90 -2.43 -10.80
C ASN A 170 9.36 -2.40 -10.31
N ALA A 171 10.15 -3.45 -10.56
CA ALA A 171 11.59 -3.49 -10.29
C ALA A 171 12.44 -2.72 -11.33
N ALA A 172 11.82 -2.08 -12.33
CA ALA A 172 12.51 -1.39 -13.42
C ALA A 172 12.92 0.06 -13.10
N VAL A 173 12.74 0.56 -11.87
CA VAL A 173 13.07 1.96 -11.52
C VAL A 173 13.91 2.03 -10.24
N VAL A 174 15.03 1.30 -10.19
CA VAL A 174 16.17 1.68 -9.33
C VAL A 174 17.47 1.21 -10.02
N HIS A 175 18.09 2.10 -10.80
CA HIS A 175 19.51 2.09 -11.10
C HIS A 175 20.08 3.47 -10.77
#